data_AF-A0A1G7D890-F1
#
_entry.id   AF-A0A1G7D890-F1
#
_cell.length_a   1.000
_cell.length_b   1.000
_cell.length_c   1.000
_cell.angle_alpha   90.00
_cell.angle_beta   90.00
_cell.angle_gamma   90.00
#
_symmetry.space_group_name_H-M   'P 1'
#
loop_
_entity.id
_entity.type
_entity.pdbx_description
1 polymer ?
#
loop_
_entity_poly.entity_id
_entity_poly.type
_entity_poly.pdbx_seq_one_letter_code
_entity_poly.pdbx_strand_id
1 'polypeptide(L)' 'MDVEKFTERSRGFLQAAQTIAIREYHQRVTPEHLLKALLDDEQGAAAG' A
#
# COMPACT_ATOMS: atom_id res chain seq x y z
N MET A 1 1.22 10.18 10.86
CA MET A 1 2.17 9.13 10.41
C MET A 1 3.39 9.86 9.87
N ASP A 2 4.59 9.41 10.22
CA ASP A 2 5.83 9.98 9.70
C ASP A 2 6.35 9.08 8.58
N VAL A 3 5.93 9.39 7.34
CA VAL A 3 6.15 8.53 6.17
C VAL A 3 7.61 8.54 5.74
N GLU A 4 8.36 9.58 6.09
CA GLU A 4 9.78 9.73 5.74
C GLU A 4 10.65 8.70 6.47
N LYS A 5 10.21 8.24 7.66
CA LYS A 5 10.90 7.19 8.42
C LYS A 5 10.76 5.79 7.84
N PHE A 6 9.90 5.57 6.85
CA PHE A 6 9.75 4.26 6.25
C PHE A 6 10.85 3.94 5.25
N THR A 7 11.00 2.65 4.95
CA THR A 7 11.83 2.24 3.83
C THR A 7 11.23 2.75 2.52
N GLU A 8 12.04 2.87 1.48
CA GLU A 8 11.58 3.22 0.14
C GLU A 8 10.50 2.25 -0.35
N ARG A 9 10.71 0.94 -0.13
CA ARG A 9 9.75 -0.12 -0.48
C ARG A 9 8.41 0.07 0.24
N SER A 10 8.44 0.34 1.54
CA SER A 10 7.23 0.61 2.34
C SER A 10 6.47 1.86 1.86
N ARG A 11 7.17 2.91 1.42
CA ARG A 11 6.52 4.09 0.81
C ARG A 11 5.85 3.74 -0.53
N GLY A 12 6.46 2.86 -1.33
CA GLY A 12 5.85 2.32 -2.55
C GLY A 12 4.50 1.65 -2.28
N PHE A 13 4.39 0.83 -1.23
CA PHE A 13 3.12 0.20 -0.85
C PHE A 13 2.04 1.20 -0.42
N LEU A 14 2.43 2.27 0.30
CA LEU A 14 1.48 3.33 0.66
C LEU A 14 0.95 4.06 -0.57
N GLN A 15 1.79 4.31 -1.58
CA GLN A 15 1.33 4.89 -2.86
C GLN A 15 0.42 3.94 -3.64
N ALA A 16 0.75 2.66 -3.70
CA ALA A 16 -0.09 1.65 -4.35
C ALA A 16 -1.47 1.55 -3.65
N ALA A 17 -1.49 1.49 -2.32
CA ALA A 17 -2.73 1.48 -1.54
C ALA A 17 -3.60 2.73 -1.80
N GLN A 18 -2.98 3.89 -1.96
CA GLN A 18 -3.67 5.14 -2.30
C GLN A 18 -4.30 5.08 -3.70
N THR A 19 -3.60 4.50 -4.67
CA THR A 19 -4.12 4.26 -6.02
C THR A 19 -5.32 3.30 -6.00
N ILE A 20 -5.25 2.23 -5.21
CA ILE A 20 -6.35 1.27 -5.06
C ILE A 20 -7.57 1.98 -4.45
N ALA A 21 -7.39 2.77 -3.38
CA ALA A 21 -8.49 3.50 -2.76
C ALA A 21 -9.20 4.45 -3.73
N ILE A 22 -8.45 5.17 -4.58
CA ILE A 22 -9.02 6.04 -5.61
C ILE A 22 -9.81 5.21 -6.63
N ARG A 23 -9.26 4.08 -7.10
CA ARG A 23 -9.92 3.20 -8.08
C ARG A 23 -11.22 2.60 -7.55
N GLU A 24 -11.29 2.33 -6.25
CA GLU A 24 -12.44 1.74 -5.57
C GLU A 24 -13.38 2.79 -4.95
N TYR A 25 -13.18 4.08 -5.25
CA TYR A 25 -14.00 5.20 -4.77
C TYR A 25 -14.04 5.34 -3.23
N HIS A 26 -12.98 4.90 -2.55
CA HIS A 26 -12.80 5.06 -1.11
C HIS A 26 -12.04 6.35 -0.79
N GLN A 27 -12.66 7.22 0.03
CA GLN A 27 -12.07 8.52 0.40
C GLN A 27 -10.83 8.42 1.29
N ARG A 28 -10.60 7.26 1.89
CA ARG A 28 -9.50 7.03 2.83
C ARG A 28 -8.84 5.72 2.48
N VAL A 29 -7.51 5.72 2.57
CA VAL A 29 -6.77 4.46 2.63
C VAL A 29 -7.14 3.75 3.93
N THR A 30 -7.56 2.51 3.80
CA THR A 30 -7.86 1.58 4.89
C THR A 30 -6.90 0.39 4.83
N PRO A 31 -6.79 -0.42 5.90
CA PRO A 31 -5.88 -1.57 5.92
C PRO A 31 -6.08 -2.55 4.76
N GLU A 32 -7.30 -2.71 4.24
CA GLU A 32 -7.63 -3.56 3.10
C GLU A 32 -6.90 -3.15 1.82
N HIS A 33 -6.76 -1.84 1.58
CA HIS A 33 -6.02 -1.32 0.42
C HIS A 33 -4.53 -1.61 0.54
N LEU A 34 -3.98 -1.49 1.75
CA LEU A 34 -2.58 -1.78 2.01
C LEU A 34 -2.30 -3.28 1.88
N LEU A 35 -3.19 -4.12 2.39
CA LEU A 35 -3.10 -5.57 2.23
C LEU A 35 -3.12 -5.95 0.75
N LYS A 36 -4.05 -5.40 -0.03
CA LYS A 36 -4.11 -5.64 -1.48
C LYS A 36 -2.83 -5.18 -2.19
N ALA A 37 -2.29 -4.00 -1.85
CA ALA A 37 -1.01 -3.52 -2.39
C ALA A 37 0.18 -4.43 -2.05
N LEU A 38 0.18 -5.07 -0.87
CA LEU A 38 1.22 -6.02 -0.47
C LEU A 38 1.09 -7.38 -1.17
N LEU A 39 -0.15 -7.83 -1.44
CA LEU A 39 -0.42 -9.07 -2.16
C LEU A 39 -0.19 -8.95 -3.66
N ASP A 40 -0.45 -7.77 -4.24
CA ASP A 40 -0.20 -7.46 -5.66
C ASP A 40 1.30 -7.20 -5.95
N ASP A 41 2.17 -7.20 -4.92
CA ASP A 41 3.62 -7.04 -5.09
C ASP A 41 4.25 -8.31 -5.65
N GLU A 42 4.65 -8.29 -6.92
CA GLU A 42 5.35 -9.40 -7.60
C GLU A 42 6.69 -9.75 -6.95
N GLN A 43 7.28 -8.82 -6.18
CA GLN A 43 8.49 -9.04 -5.39
C GLN A 43 8.22 -9.68 -4.01
N GLY A 44 6.97 -10.04 -3.74
CA GLY A 44 6.58 -10.89 -2.61
C GLY A 44 6.84 -10.29 -1.23
N ALA A 45 6.41 -9.05 -0.96
CA ALA A 45 6.52 -8.49 0.39
C ALA A 45 5.67 -9.20 1.46
N ALA A 46 4.60 -9.89 1.04
CA ALA A 46 3.72 -10.68 1.91
C ALA A 46 4.02 -12.19 1.89
N ALA A 47 5.05 -12.64 1.16
CA ALA A 47 5.36 -14.06 0.96
C ALA A 47 6.14 -14.70 2.14
N GLY A 48 5.99 -14.17 3.35
CA GLY A 48 6.66 -14.63 4.56
C GLY A 48 5.86 -15.65 5.35
#